data_AF-A0A0C4E8G2-F1
#
_entry.id   AF-A0A0C4E8G2-F1
#
_cell.length_a   1.000
_cell.length_b   1.000
_cell.length_c   1.000
_cell.angle_alpha   90.00
_cell.angle_beta   90.00
_cell.angle_gamma   90.00
#
_symmetry.space_group_name_H-M   'P 1'
#
loop_
_entity.id
_entity.type
_entity.pdbx_description
1 polymer ?
#
loop_
_entity_poly.entity_id
_entity_poly.type
_entity_poly.pdbx_seq_one_letter_code
_entity_poly.pdbx_strand_id
1 'polypeptide(L)'
;MPVPVGTKQLTEADRIRIRALAFDAGFTRRQICERTGASVAQVKLAIKCQTPVPRSGRPPKDPSNPSRRKRGPRSVPTSALKPPRFERGPGVSAAEAMAAWAAAEVATRSGEAAEDMAGPEGFNLLILNPNSSRDMTEGIKKAIESSIPHGNNTITYYTAPAPSPTSINDGYGLARSTEIVLNDLQATAAAAAAGASRDAEADADDDDDAEADDEDTTTATTGAGDGNHDELDGYDGVLVACYSVHPLVAHLAERHRGRRVVLGILEASILAALSLTNPYPRCPESPGRTWGIVTTGAFWEKHLEDGVRRFLDASYSSSFSSSSVPSLAQPAGQNQNAAKFAGVYTTGLDAGDFHGEHGVGPEVVRAKIKDATKRLLAFGRVGCVVMGCAGMAGLEDIIRTTVTEEYGEPQTPQEKVYIIDGVRAGVGILAETVRNERLFSQ
;
A
#
# COMPACT_ATOMS: atom_id res chain seq x y z
N MET A 1 34.38 5.50 -39.21
CA MET A 1 33.37 6.36 -38.57
C MET A 1 33.41 6.08 -37.06
N PRO A 2 33.76 7.03 -36.19
CA PRO A 2 33.69 6.79 -34.76
C PRO A 2 32.22 6.75 -34.32
N VAL A 3 31.86 5.70 -33.58
CA VAL A 3 30.53 5.49 -32.99
C VAL A 3 30.27 6.62 -31.98
N PRO A 4 29.12 7.30 -32.00
CA PRO A 4 28.84 8.37 -31.06
C PRO A 4 28.72 7.79 -29.65
N VAL A 5 29.68 8.11 -28.78
CA VAL A 5 29.66 7.75 -27.35
C VAL A 5 28.79 8.78 -26.60
N GLY A 6 27.51 8.81 -26.94
CA GLY A 6 26.49 9.47 -26.13
C GLY A 6 26.01 8.50 -25.07
N THR A 7 26.41 8.66 -23.81
CA THR A 7 25.82 7.88 -22.73
C THR A 7 24.36 8.27 -22.57
N LYS A 8 23.44 7.36 -22.94
CA LYS A 8 21.98 7.54 -22.79
C LYS A 8 21.70 7.98 -21.34
N GLN A 9 21.05 9.13 -21.15
CA GLN A 9 20.68 9.57 -19.80
C GLN A 9 19.72 8.55 -19.18
N LEU A 10 19.93 8.20 -17.91
CA LEU A 10 19.03 7.29 -17.20
C LEU A 10 17.67 7.98 -17.02
N THR A 11 16.62 7.33 -17.50
CA THR A 11 15.23 7.71 -17.20
C THR A 11 14.92 7.48 -15.71
N GLU A 12 13.81 8.01 -15.20
CA GLU A 12 13.43 7.74 -13.80
C GLU A 12 13.13 6.26 -13.58
N ALA A 13 12.53 5.57 -14.57
CA ALA A 13 12.34 4.13 -14.55
C ALA A 13 13.67 3.36 -14.43
N ASP A 14 14.70 3.77 -15.18
CA ASP A 14 16.04 3.16 -15.07
C ASP A 14 16.66 3.38 -13.70
N ARG A 15 16.49 4.58 -13.11
CA ARG A 15 17.00 4.90 -11.77
C ARG A 15 16.32 4.07 -10.69
N ILE A 16 15.01 3.92 -10.78
CA ILE A 16 14.21 3.09 -9.87
C ILE A 16 14.63 1.62 -9.99
N ARG A 17 14.76 1.09 -11.20
CA ARG A 17 15.24 -0.28 -11.45
C ARG A 17 16.62 -0.51 -10.84
N ILE A 18 17.55 0.44 -11.00
CA ILE A 18 18.88 0.38 -10.40
C ILE A 18 18.81 0.37 -8.86
N ARG A 19 17.94 1.20 -8.27
CA ARG A 19 17.75 1.26 -6.80
C ARG A 19 17.17 -0.05 -6.27
N ALA A 20 16.14 -0.59 -6.91
CA ALA A 20 15.55 -1.87 -6.52
C ALA A 20 16.58 -3.01 -6.58
N LEU A 21 17.38 -3.07 -7.64
CA LEU A 21 18.46 -4.06 -7.75
C LEU A 21 19.53 -3.90 -6.66
N ALA A 22 19.82 -2.68 -6.23
CA ALA A 22 20.83 -2.40 -5.21
C ALA A 22 20.33 -2.64 -3.78
N PHE A 23 19.15 -2.14 -3.44
CA PHE A 23 18.62 -2.12 -2.08
C PHE A 23 17.73 -3.31 -1.76
N ASP A 24 16.92 -3.76 -2.72
CA ASP A 24 15.94 -4.83 -2.50
C ASP A 24 16.51 -6.20 -2.89
N ALA A 25 17.22 -6.27 -4.01
CA ALA A 25 17.84 -7.51 -4.50
C ALA A 25 19.31 -7.71 -4.05
N GLY A 26 19.91 -6.72 -3.38
CA GLY A 26 21.26 -6.83 -2.82
C GLY A 26 22.40 -7.00 -3.83
N PHE A 27 22.19 -6.67 -5.11
CA PHE A 27 23.21 -6.84 -6.14
C PHE A 27 24.36 -5.85 -6.01
N THR A 28 25.57 -6.32 -6.30
CA THR A 28 26.75 -5.46 -6.39
C THR A 28 26.66 -4.52 -7.59
N ARG A 29 27.32 -3.37 -7.53
CA ARG A 29 27.32 -2.38 -8.63
C ARG A 29 27.75 -2.97 -9.97
N ARG A 30 28.66 -3.95 -9.97
CA ARG A 30 29.09 -4.68 -11.17
C ARG A 30 27.96 -5.50 -11.79
N GLN A 31 27.26 -6.28 -10.97
CA GLN A 31 26.10 -7.07 -11.40
C GLN A 31 24.96 -6.17 -11.92
N ILE A 32 24.78 -4.99 -11.32
CA ILE A 32 23.79 -4.02 -11.80
C ILE A 32 24.18 -3.47 -13.17
N CYS A 33 25.46 -3.13 -13.40
CA CYS A 33 25.94 -2.66 -14.71
C CYS A 33 25.75 -3.72 -15.79
N GLU A 34 26.09 -4.98 -15.51
CA GLU A 34 25.94 -6.11 -16.44
C GLU A 34 24.46 -6.34 -16.82
N ARG A 35 23.52 -6.09 -15.90
CA ARG A 35 22.08 -6.31 -16.12
C ARG A 35 21.32 -5.14 -16.72
N THR A 36 21.75 -3.91 -16.44
CA THR A 36 21.04 -2.69 -16.86
C THR A 36 21.69 -2.01 -18.06
N GLY A 37 22.93 -2.39 -18.39
CA GLY A 37 23.75 -1.68 -19.39
C GLY A 37 24.20 -0.29 -18.94
N ALA A 38 23.86 0.13 -17.71
CA ALA A 38 24.26 1.41 -17.16
C ALA A 38 25.74 1.39 -16.75
N SER A 39 26.42 2.52 -16.91
CA SER A 39 27.80 2.67 -16.43
C SER A 39 27.87 2.71 -14.90
N VAL A 40 29.03 2.37 -14.34
CA VAL A 40 29.26 2.43 -12.88
C VAL A 40 28.98 3.82 -12.30
N ALA A 41 29.23 4.89 -13.06
CA ALA A 41 28.93 6.27 -12.66
C ALA A 41 27.42 6.53 -12.60
N GLN A 42 26.67 6.06 -13.59
CA GLN A 42 25.20 6.15 -13.63
C GLN A 42 24.55 5.35 -12.50
N VAL A 43 25.06 4.15 -12.21
CA VAL A 43 24.59 3.34 -11.07
C VAL A 43 24.84 4.05 -9.74
N LYS A 44 26.04 4.62 -9.54
CA LYS A 44 26.35 5.42 -8.34
C LYS A 44 25.43 6.64 -8.22
N LEU A 45 25.13 7.32 -9.33
CA LEU A 45 24.27 8.50 -9.34
C LEU A 45 22.81 8.15 -9.04
N ALA A 46 22.27 7.08 -9.65
CA ALA A 46 20.92 6.58 -9.38
C ALA A 46 20.73 6.17 -7.92
N ILE A 47 21.75 5.55 -7.30
CA ILE A 47 21.76 5.19 -5.87
C ILE A 47 21.84 6.45 -4.97
N LYS A 48 22.44 7.55 -5.44
CA LYS A 48 22.70 8.76 -4.64
C LYS A 48 21.62 9.84 -4.77
N CYS A 49 20.94 9.95 -5.92
CA CYS A 49 19.93 10.98 -6.16
C CYS A 49 18.59 10.60 -5.51
N GLN A 50 18.11 11.45 -4.61
CA GLN A 50 16.80 11.41 -3.96
C GLN A 50 15.65 11.45 -4.99
N THR A 51 14.45 10.99 -4.62
CA THR A 51 13.19 11.53 -5.16
C THR A 51 13.17 13.05 -4.92
N PRO A 52 12.65 13.89 -5.85
CA PRO A 52 12.63 15.32 -5.63
C PRO A 52 11.72 15.65 -4.44
N VAL A 53 12.30 16.27 -3.41
CA VAL A 53 11.56 16.94 -2.34
C VAL A 53 10.80 18.11 -2.97
N PRO A 54 9.50 18.35 -2.66
CA PRO A 54 8.84 19.56 -3.11
C PRO A 54 9.67 20.76 -2.65
N ARG A 55 10.03 21.65 -3.59
CA ARG A 55 10.73 22.89 -3.24
C ARG A 55 9.79 23.68 -2.33
N SER A 56 10.06 23.68 -1.03
CA SER A 56 9.49 24.69 -0.15
C SER A 56 9.94 26.04 -0.69
N GLY A 57 8.98 26.79 -1.22
CA GLY A 57 9.20 28.09 -1.83
C GLY A 57 9.93 28.98 -0.83
N ARG A 58 11.18 29.35 -1.15
CA ARG A 58 11.85 30.44 -0.48
C ARG A 58 11.19 31.73 -0.98
N PRO A 59 10.64 32.60 -0.12
CA PRO A 59 10.14 33.89 -0.57
C PRO A 59 11.28 34.67 -1.25
N PRO A 60 10.98 35.50 -2.28
CA PRO A 60 11.99 36.32 -2.92
C PRO A 60 12.70 37.20 -1.90
N LYS A 61 14.01 37.39 -2.12
CA LYS A 61 14.89 38.17 -1.28
C LYS A 61 14.49 39.65 -1.41
N ASP A 62 14.05 40.28 -0.32
CA ASP A 62 13.86 41.72 -0.27
C ASP A 62 15.22 42.42 -0.49
N PRO A 63 15.37 43.25 -1.54
CA PRO A 63 16.61 43.94 -1.85
C PRO A 63 16.93 45.13 -0.91
N SER A 64 16.11 45.42 0.10
CA SER A 64 16.21 46.66 0.89
C SER A 64 17.06 46.63 2.18
N ASN A 65 17.70 45.52 2.57
CA ASN A 65 18.40 45.46 3.88
C ASN A 65 19.87 44.98 3.83
N PRO A 66 20.86 45.89 3.87
CA PRO A 66 22.28 45.55 3.88
C PRO A 66 22.92 45.76 5.27
N SER A 67 22.70 44.86 6.24
CA SER A 67 23.63 44.59 7.36
C SER A 67 23.13 43.35 8.12
N ARG A 68 23.94 42.37 8.53
CA ARG A 68 24.98 42.51 9.55
C ARG A 68 25.83 41.25 9.64
N ARG A 69 27.09 41.47 10.05
CA ARG A 69 28.25 40.59 10.03
C ARG A 69 28.23 39.43 11.05
N LYS A 70 29.05 38.42 10.72
CA LYS A 70 29.75 37.43 11.58
C LYS A 70 29.78 37.74 13.08
N ARG A 71 29.51 36.74 13.92
CA ARG A 71 30.25 36.43 15.16
C ARG A 71 29.98 34.99 15.62
N GLY A 72 31.07 34.29 15.98
CA GLY A 72 31.08 32.98 16.62
C GLY A 72 30.72 33.03 18.11
N PRO A 73 31.03 31.96 18.88
CA PRO A 73 30.06 31.32 19.76
C PRO A 73 30.10 31.85 21.19
N ARG A 74 28.94 31.86 21.86
CA ARG A 74 28.83 31.84 23.32
C ARG A 74 27.54 31.15 23.75
N SER A 75 27.70 30.14 24.58
CA SER A 75 26.70 29.46 25.38
C SER A 75 26.14 30.40 26.46
N VAL A 76 24.81 30.46 26.57
CA VAL A 76 24.06 31.05 27.70
C VAL A 76 22.74 30.25 27.81
N PRO A 77 22.23 29.96 29.03
CA PRO A 77 21.31 28.86 29.28
C PRO A 77 19.87 29.22 28.90
N THR A 78 19.16 28.25 28.33
CA THR A 78 17.77 28.38 27.91
C THR A 78 16.86 28.53 29.12
N SER A 79 16.28 29.72 29.32
CA SER A 79 15.13 29.90 30.20
C SER A 79 13.92 29.16 29.60
N ALA A 80 13.27 28.31 30.41
CA ALA A 80 12.06 27.59 30.04
C ALA A 80 11.00 28.55 29.46
N LEU A 81 10.70 28.39 28.17
CA LEU A 81 9.54 29.00 27.53
C LEU A 81 8.28 28.36 28.14
N LYS A 82 7.54 29.13 28.94
CA LYS A 82 6.16 28.77 29.31
C LYS A 82 5.33 28.71 28.02
N PRO A 83 4.49 27.67 27.82
CA PRO A 83 3.55 27.67 26.70
C PRO A 83 2.59 28.86 26.83
N PRO A 84 2.12 29.43 25.70
CA PRO A 84 1.18 30.53 25.73
C PRO A 84 -0.10 30.08 26.44
N ARG A 85 -0.58 30.95 27.33
CA ARG A 85 -1.85 30.79 28.02
C ARG A 85 -2.94 30.87 26.96
N PHE A 86 -3.59 29.74 26.66
CA PHE A 86 -4.75 29.70 25.79
C PHE A 86 -5.87 30.49 26.50
N GLU A 87 -6.20 31.69 26.01
CA GLU A 87 -7.40 32.37 26.45
C GLU A 87 -8.60 31.56 25.94
N ARG A 88 -9.36 30.98 26.86
CA ARG A 88 -10.65 30.39 26.55
C ARG A 88 -11.55 31.54 26.05
N GLY A 89 -11.91 31.49 24.76
CA GLY A 89 -13.07 32.22 24.26
C GLY A 89 -14.33 31.83 25.07
N PRO A 90 -15.44 32.58 24.94
CA PRO A 90 -16.64 32.37 25.77
C PRO A 90 -17.09 30.92 25.61
N GLY A 91 -16.79 30.11 26.64
CA GLY A 91 -17.03 28.69 26.61
C GLY A 91 -18.49 28.43 26.85
N VAL A 92 -19.20 27.95 25.82
CA VAL A 92 -20.38 27.13 26.06
C VAL A 92 -19.98 25.99 26.99
N SER A 93 -20.76 25.80 28.03
CA SER A 93 -20.50 24.75 29.01
C SER A 93 -20.52 23.38 28.33
N ALA A 94 -19.78 22.41 28.88
CA ALA A 94 -19.84 21.03 28.39
C ALA A 94 -21.29 20.50 28.36
N ALA A 95 -22.17 21.00 29.24
CA ALA A 95 -23.59 20.69 29.23
C ALA A 95 -24.33 21.27 28.01
N GLU A 96 -24.03 22.50 27.60
CA GLU A 96 -24.61 23.13 26.41
C GLU A 96 -24.13 22.47 25.11
N ALA A 97 -22.85 22.08 25.04
CA ALA A 97 -22.31 21.33 23.90
C ALA A 97 -22.99 19.95 23.76
N MET A 98 -23.20 19.26 24.88
CA MET A 98 -23.90 17.97 24.90
C MET A 98 -25.40 18.12 24.57
N ALA A 99 -26.04 19.21 25.02
CA ALA A 99 -27.43 19.50 24.67
C ALA A 99 -27.59 19.85 23.18
N ALA A 100 -26.64 20.59 22.60
CA ALA A 100 -26.63 20.89 21.17
C ALA A 100 -26.43 19.63 20.32
N TRP A 101 -25.56 18.72 20.76
CA TRP A 101 -25.37 17.41 20.11
C TRP A 101 -26.64 16.55 20.19
N ALA A 102 -27.28 16.47 21.37
CA ALA A 102 -28.54 15.75 21.53
C ALA A 102 -29.69 16.36 20.70
N ALA A 103 -29.74 17.69 20.55
CA ALA A 103 -30.72 18.35 19.70
C ALA A 103 -30.46 18.08 18.20
N ALA A 104 -29.19 18.05 17.78
CA ALA A 104 -28.80 17.67 16.43
C ALA A 104 -29.14 16.19 16.13
N GLU A 105 -29.01 15.29 17.11
CA GLU A 105 -29.38 13.87 17.01
C GLU A 105 -30.91 13.66 16.90
N VAL A 106 -31.71 14.55 17.50
CA VAL A 106 -33.17 14.55 17.35
C VAL A 106 -33.58 15.10 15.98
N ALA A 107 -32.87 16.10 15.45
CA ALA A 107 -33.11 16.65 14.12
C ALA A 107 -32.70 15.69 12.98
N THR A 108 -31.70 14.84 13.18
CA THR A 108 -31.36 13.78 12.20
C THR A 108 -32.37 12.63 12.19
N ARG A 109 -33.16 12.44 13.26
CA ARG A 109 -34.27 11.47 13.30
C ARG A 109 -35.55 11.94 12.62
N SER A 110 -35.66 13.22 12.25
CA SER A 110 -36.85 13.76 11.55
C SER A 110 -36.79 13.66 10.02
N GLY A 111 -35.83 12.91 9.45
CA GLY A 111 -35.99 12.26 8.14
C GLY A 111 -35.88 13.13 6.87
N GLU A 112 -35.71 14.45 6.94
CA GLU A 112 -35.72 15.30 5.73
C GLU A 112 -34.35 15.75 5.22
N ALA A 113 -33.24 15.49 5.94
CA ALA A 113 -31.89 15.92 5.54
C ALA A 113 -30.93 14.77 5.19
N ALA A 114 -31.38 13.50 5.29
CA ALA A 114 -30.51 12.34 5.11
C ALA A 114 -30.40 11.87 3.65
N GLU A 115 -31.33 12.25 2.77
CA GLU A 115 -31.38 11.75 1.39
C GLU A 115 -30.36 12.46 0.47
N ASP A 116 -29.99 13.72 0.75
CA ASP A 116 -29.09 14.51 -0.12
C ASP A 116 -27.58 14.34 0.19
N MET A 117 -27.22 13.59 1.25
CA MET A 117 -25.82 13.37 1.67
C MET A 117 -25.31 11.95 1.39
N ALA A 118 -26.15 11.08 0.82
CA ALA A 118 -25.76 9.73 0.46
C ALA A 118 -24.95 9.75 -0.85
N GLY A 119 -23.63 9.88 -0.75
CA GLY A 119 -22.73 9.49 -1.84
C GLY A 119 -23.06 8.07 -2.33
N PRO A 120 -22.64 7.67 -3.55
CA PRO A 120 -23.04 6.39 -4.13
C PRO A 120 -22.80 5.25 -3.14
N GLU A 121 -23.87 4.51 -2.79
CA GLU A 121 -23.81 3.44 -1.79
C GLU A 121 -22.81 2.33 -2.15
N GLY A 122 -22.46 2.23 -3.44
CA GLY A 122 -21.55 1.26 -4.01
C GLY A 122 -20.13 1.77 -4.26
N PHE A 123 -19.22 0.84 -4.53
CA PHE A 123 -17.86 1.13 -4.95
C PHE A 123 -17.39 0.17 -6.06
N ASN A 124 -16.39 0.61 -6.81
CA ASN A 124 -15.72 -0.17 -7.85
C ASN A 124 -14.28 -0.45 -7.43
N LEU A 125 -13.95 -1.71 -7.13
CA LEU A 125 -12.59 -2.11 -6.74
C LEU A 125 -11.88 -2.85 -7.87
N LEU A 126 -10.60 -2.57 -8.04
CA LEU A 126 -9.69 -3.37 -8.86
C LEU A 126 -8.85 -4.28 -7.97
N ILE A 127 -8.94 -5.59 -8.18
CA ILE A 127 -8.08 -6.58 -7.54
C ILE A 127 -6.98 -6.96 -8.53
N LEU A 128 -5.79 -6.45 -8.26
CA LEU A 128 -4.64 -6.53 -9.13
C LEU A 128 -3.72 -7.66 -8.69
N ASN A 129 -3.72 -8.76 -9.44
CA ASN A 129 -2.69 -9.79 -9.35
C ASN A 129 -1.47 -9.38 -10.21
N PRO A 130 -0.30 -9.08 -9.60
CA PRO A 130 0.86 -8.61 -10.36
C PRO A 130 1.63 -9.74 -11.05
N ASN A 131 1.32 -11.02 -10.80
CA ASN A 131 1.87 -12.14 -11.56
C ASN A 131 0.97 -12.50 -12.75
N SER A 132 1.50 -13.33 -13.66
CA SER A 132 0.79 -13.74 -14.88
C SER A 132 -0.05 -15.02 -14.74
N SER A 133 -0.11 -15.62 -13.55
CA SER A 133 -0.90 -16.82 -13.30
C SER A 133 -2.39 -16.49 -13.18
N ARG A 134 -3.17 -16.97 -14.16
CA ARG A 134 -4.64 -16.90 -14.11
C ARG A 134 -5.22 -17.77 -13.01
N ASP A 135 -4.61 -18.91 -12.72
CA ASP A 135 -5.06 -19.80 -11.64
C ASP A 135 -4.97 -19.11 -10.28
N MET A 136 -3.94 -18.28 -10.06
CA MET A 136 -3.85 -17.47 -8.85
C MET A 136 -4.95 -16.41 -8.79
N THR A 137 -5.26 -15.75 -9.90
CA THR A 137 -6.38 -14.79 -9.99
C THR A 137 -7.73 -15.46 -9.69
N GLU A 138 -7.97 -16.67 -10.23
CA GLU A 138 -9.18 -17.44 -9.92
C GLU A 138 -9.23 -17.86 -8.44
N GLY A 139 -8.10 -18.20 -7.83
CA GLY A 139 -8.00 -18.44 -6.39
C GLY A 139 -8.37 -17.21 -5.56
N ILE A 140 -7.84 -16.04 -5.92
CA ILE A 140 -8.17 -14.75 -5.31
C ILE A 140 -9.68 -14.45 -5.43
N LYS A 141 -10.25 -14.67 -6.62
CA LYS A 141 -11.69 -14.46 -6.86
C LYS A 141 -12.55 -15.33 -5.95
N LYS A 142 -12.26 -16.63 -5.86
CA LYS A 142 -12.95 -17.56 -4.95
C LYS A 142 -12.83 -17.13 -3.48
N ALA A 143 -11.69 -16.61 -3.06
CA ALA A 143 -11.51 -16.09 -1.70
C ALA A 143 -12.41 -14.87 -1.40
N ILE A 144 -12.65 -14.03 -2.41
CA ILE A 144 -13.46 -12.80 -2.28
C ILE A 144 -14.96 -13.06 -2.41
N GLU A 145 -15.40 -14.08 -3.15
CA GLU A 145 -16.82 -14.36 -3.47
C GLU A 145 -17.78 -14.27 -2.26
N SER A 146 -17.31 -14.67 -1.07
CA SER A 146 -18.09 -14.67 0.18
C SER A 146 -17.79 -13.49 1.13
N SER A 147 -16.88 -12.60 0.76
CA SER A 147 -16.36 -11.55 1.66
C SER A 147 -17.05 -10.19 1.49
N ILE A 148 -17.58 -9.88 0.31
CA ILE A 148 -18.29 -8.61 0.03
C ILE A 148 -19.66 -8.89 -0.59
N PRO A 149 -20.75 -8.29 -0.06
CA PRO A 149 -22.06 -8.37 -0.69
C PRO A 149 -22.06 -7.72 -2.09
N HIS A 150 -22.52 -8.47 -3.10
CA HIS A 150 -22.60 -8.07 -4.51
C HIS A 150 -23.77 -7.11 -4.81
N GLY A 151 -24.05 -6.15 -3.92
CA GLY A 151 -25.07 -5.12 -4.15
C GLY A 151 -24.61 -4.12 -5.22
N ASN A 152 -24.55 -2.83 -4.87
CA ASN A 152 -24.01 -1.80 -5.77
C ASN A 152 -22.48 -1.84 -5.92
N ASN A 153 -21.82 -2.92 -5.47
CA ASN A 153 -20.38 -3.05 -5.43
C ASN A 153 -19.88 -3.84 -6.64
N THR A 154 -18.94 -3.29 -7.39
CA THR A 154 -18.26 -3.97 -8.50
C THR A 154 -16.84 -4.32 -8.12
N ILE A 155 -16.42 -5.54 -8.43
CA ILE A 155 -15.05 -6.00 -8.25
C ILE A 155 -14.53 -6.50 -9.60
N THR A 156 -13.53 -5.80 -10.14
CA THR A 156 -12.82 -6.21 -11.36
C THR A 156 -11.51 -6.86 -10.99
N TYR A 157 -11.11 -7.87 -11.75
CA TYR A 157 -9.88 -8.62 -11.52
C TYR A 157 -8.91 -8.37 -12.66
N TYR A 158 -7.65 -8.10 -12.31
CA TYR A 158 -6.56 -7.93 -13.26
C TYR A 158 -5.51 -9.02 -13.02
N THR A 159 -5.02 -9.60 -14.11
CA THR A 159 -3.86 -10.52 -14.12
C THR A 159 -2.80 -9.90 -15.00
N ALA A 160 -1.57 -9.74 -14.48
CA ALA A 160 -0.50 -9.14 -15.26
C ALA A 160 -0.23 -9.95 -16.54
N PRO A 161 0.03 -9.30 -17.68
CA PRO A 161 0.33 -10.01 -18.91
C PRO A 161 1.71 -10.67 -18.83
N ALA A 162 1.95 -11.64 -19.71
CA ALA A 162 3.32 -12.01 -20.06
C ALA A 162 4.05 -10.76 -20.60
N PRO A 163 5.28 -10.44 -20.17
CA PRO A 163 6.28 -11.34 -19.56
C PRO A 163 6.38 -11.25 -18.02
N SER A 164 5.29 -10.93 -17.29
CA SER A 164 5.32 -10.94 -15.83
C SER A 164 5.55 -12.37 -15.35
N PRO A 165 6.35 -12.61 -14.28
CA PRO A 165 6.57 -13.97 -13.79
C PRO A 165 5.23 -14.65 -13.42
N THR A 166 5.14 -15.97 -13.60
CA THR A 166 3.95 -16.75 -13.23
C THR A 166 3.77 -16.81 -11.72
N SER A 167 4.89 -16.83 -10.98
CA SER A 167 4.95 -16.71 -9.53
C SER A 167 6.03 -15.71 -9.12
N ILE A 168 5.74 -14.88 -8.11
CA ILE A 168 6.72 -13.95 -7.53
C ILE A 168 7.30 -14.63 -6.29
N ASN A 169 8.58 -14.99 -6.34
CA ASN A 169 9.28 -15.72 -5.27
C ASN A 169 10.48 -14.94 -4.69
N ASP A 170 10.88 -13.82 -5.30
CA ASP A 170 12.04 -13.03 -4.89
C ASP A 170 11.93 -11.54 -5.27
N GLY A 171 12.96 -10.76 -4.91
CA GLY A 171 13.05 -9.34 -5.25
C GLY A 171 13.14 -9.03 -6.74
N TYR A 172 13.65 -9.96 -7.56
CA TYR A 172 13.65 -9.78 -9.01
C TYR A 172 12.22 -9.90 -9.57
N GLY A 173 11.45 -10.87 -9.11
CA GLY A 173 10.05 -11.03 -9.42
C GLY A 173 9.23 -9.80 -9.04
N LEU A 174 9.48 -9.22 -7.85
CA LEU A 174 8.84 -7.98 -7.41
C LEU A 174 9.10 -6.81 -8.36
N ALA A 175 10.37 -6.59 -8.72
CA ALA A 175 10.75 -5.51 -9.61
C ALA A 175 10.19 -5.71 -11.03
N ARG A 176 10.25 -6.94 -11.54
CA ARG A 176 9.82 -7.25 -12.91
C ARG A 176 8.32 -7.13 -13.09
N SER A 177 7.54 -7.67 -12.15
CA SER A 177 6.08 -7.53 -12.17
C SER A 177 5.64 -6.07 -12.04
N THR A 178 6.28 -5.29 -11.16
CA THR A 178 6.00 -3.83 -11.04
C THR A 178 6.18 -3.11 -12.38
N GLU A 179 7.32 -3.32 -13.06
CA GLU A 179 7.61 -2.68 -14.35
C GLU A 179 6.55 -3.02 -15.40
N ILE A 180 6.18 -4.30 -15.49
CA ILE A 180 5.25 -4.78 -16.51
C ILE A 180 3.84 -4.28 -16.26
N VAL A 181 3.36 -4.37 -15.01
CA VAL A 181 2.02 -3.90 -14.66
C VAL A 181 1.88 -2.41 -14.93
N LEU A 182 2.85 -1.59 -14.52
CA LEU A 182 2.78 -0.15 -14.76
C LEU A 182 2.75 0.19 -16.26
N ASN A 183 3.54 -0.50 -17.07
CA ASN A 183 3.55 -0.29 -18.52
C ASN A 183 2.25 -0.75 -19.18
N ASP A 184 1.70 -1.89 -18.75
CA ASP A 184 0.47 -2.45 -19.30
C ASP A 184 -0.72 -1.55 -19.00
N LEU A 185 -0.90 -1.15 -17.73
CA LEU A 185 -1.98 -0.25 -17.34
C LEU A 185 -1.92 1.08 -18.12
N GLN A 186 -0.72 1.66 -18.29
CA GLN A 186 -0.54 2.88 -19.09
C GLN A 186 -0.87 2.67 -20.58
N ALA A 187 -0.47 1.54 -21.15
CA ALA A 187 -0.78 1.21 -22.54
C ALA A 187 -2.28 1.00 -22.75
N THR A 188 -2.97 0.33 -21.81
CA THR A 188 -4.42 0.14 -21.83
C THR A 188 -5.16 1.47 -21.75
N ALA A 189 -4.74 2.36 -20.84
CA ALA A 189 -5.32 3.69 -20.71
C ALA A 189 -5.18 4.52 -21.99
N ALA A 190 -3.98 4.53 -22.58
CA ALA A 190 -3.70 5.24 -23.83
C ALA A 190 -4.52 4.67 -25.00
N ALA A 191 -4.70 3.35 -25.06
CA ALA A 191 -5.52 2.71 -26.08
C ALA A 191 -7.01 3.04 -25.92
N ALA A 192 -7.53 3.09 -24.69
CA ALA A 192 -8.90 3.48 -24.40
C ALA A 192 -9.18 4.94 -24.80
N ALA A 193 -8.26 5.86 -24.46
CA ALA A 193 -8.36 7.26 -24.86
C ALA A 193 -8.35 7.46 -26.38
N ALA A 194 -7.52 6.69 -27.11
CA ALA A 194 -7.45 6.75 -28.57
C ALA A 194 -8.64 6.09 -29.29
N GLY A 195 -9.34 5.16 -28.64
CA GLY A 195 -10.59 4.57 -29.14
C GLY A 195 -11.76 5.54 -29.00
N ALA A 196 -11.91 6.15 -27.82
CA ALA A 196 -12.96 7.12 -27.54
C ALA A 196 -12.91 8.36 -28.47
N SER A 197 -11.72 8.79 -28.90
CA SER A 197 -11.59 9.90 -29.85
C SER A 197 -12.05 9.56 -31.27
N ARG A 198 -12.05 8.27 -31.66
CA ARG A 198 -12.48 7.84 -33.00
C ARG A 198 -13.99 7.68 -33.10
N ASP A 199 -14.62 7.23 -32.02
CA ASP A 199 -16.09 7.09 -31.97
C ASP A 199 -16.77 8.47 -31.93
N ALA A 200 -16.13 9.47 -31.29
CA ALA A 200 -16.61 10.85 -31.29
C ALA A 200 -16.49 11.57 -32.65
N GLU A 201 -15.55 11.19 -33.52
CA GLU A 201 -15.44 11.73 -34.89
C GLU A 201 -16.45 11.07 -35.84
N ALA A 202 -16.88 9.84 -35.58
CA ALA A 202 -17.85 9.12 -36.43
C ALA A 202 -19.32 9.59 -36.25
N ASP A 203 -19.64 10.25 -35.13
CA ASP A 203 -20.96 10.83 -34.85
C ASP A 203 -21.08 12.30 -35.32
N ALA A 204 -20.05 12.87 -35.96
CA ALA A 204 -20.03 14.26 -36.45
C ALA A 204 -20.25 14.40 -37.97
N ASP A 205 -20.43 13.29 -38.70
CA ASP A 205 -20.51 13.27 -40.17
C ASP A 205 -21.94 13.08 -40.73
N ASP A 206 -22.99 13.33 -39.93
CA ASP A 206 -24.39 13.23 -40.37
C ASP A 206 -25.16 14.56 -40.10
N ASP A 207 -24.73 15.64 -40.74
CA ASP A 207 -25.59 16.82 -41.02
C ASP A 207 -25.03 17.58 -42.24
N ASP A 208 -25.62 17.32 -43.41
CA ASP A 208 -25.36 18.04 -44.66
C ASP A 208 -26.38 19.19 -44.83
N ASP A 209 -25.88 20.32 -45.32
CA ASP A 209 -26.58 21.49 -45.91
C ASP A 209 -27.43 22.45 -45.04
N ALA A 210 -26.89 23.65 -44.77
CA ALA A 210 -27.42 24.92 -45.34
C ALA A 210 -26.59 26.17 -44.96
N GLU A 211 -26.07 26.83 -46.00
CA GLU A 211 -25.96 28.29 -46.26
C GLU A 211 -25.51 29.28 -45.16
N ALA A 212 -24.59 30.14 -45.56
CA ALA A 212 -24.00 31.23 -44.81
C ALA A 212 -25.02 32.33 -44.43
N ASP A 213 -24.87 32.91 -43.24
CA ASP A 213 -24.90 34.36 -43.03
C ASP A 213 -24.36 34.76 -41.63
N ASP A 214 -23.83 35.97 -41.60
CA ASP A 214 -23.08 36.74 -40.60
C ASP A 214 -23.72 36.81 -39.18
N GLU A 215 -22.94 36.62 -38.10
CA GLU A 215 -22.90 37.54 -36.93
C GLU A 215 -21.92 37.13 -35.81
N ASP A 216 -21.21 38.15 -35.33
CA ASP A 216 -20.38 38.25 -34.13
C ASP A 216 -21.12 37.75 -32.87
N THR A 217 -20.61 36.70 -32.21
CA THR A 217 -20.89 36.44 -30.80
C THR A 217 -19.71 35.68 -30.17
N THR A 218 -19.02 36.38 -29.27
CA THR A 218 -18.09 35.85 -28.28
C THR A 218 -18.75 34.73 -27.47
N THR A 219 -18.49 33.47 -27.83
CA THR A 219 -18.79 32.32 -26.99
C THR A 219 -17.61 32.06 -26.06
N ALA A 220 -17.82 32.43 -24.80
CA ALA A 220 -17.00 31.95 -23.71
C ALA A 220 -16.90 30.43 -23.80
N THR A 221 -15.68 29.93 -23.98
CA THR A 221 -15.35 28.50 -23.81
C THR A 221 -15.64 28.15 -22.35
N THR A 222 -16.87 27.73 -22.07
CA THR A 222 -17.23 27.10 -20.81
C THR A 222 -16.45 25.80 -20.72
N GLY A 223 -15.45 25.82 -19.83
CA GLY A 223 -14.70 24.70 -19.28
C GLY A 223 -14.75 23.40 -20.08
N ALA A 224 -13.74 23.19 -20.93
CA ALA A 224 -13.28 21.85 -21.20
C ALA A 224 -13.02 21.18 -19.84
N GLY A 225 -13.86 20.21 -19.49
CA GLY A 225 -13.58 19.32 -18.37
C GLY A 225 -12.20 18.73 -18.59
N ASP A 226 -11.37 18.81 -17.56
CA ASP A 226 -10.05 18.18 -17.46
C ASP A 226 -10.20 16.66 -17.52
N GLY A 227 -10.54 16.13 -18.70
CA GLY A 227 -10.77 14.71 -18.97
C GLY A 227 -9.46 13.96 -19.15
N ASN A 228 -8.52 14.16 -18.22
CA ASN A 228 -7.26 13.42 -18.21
C ASN A 228 -7.52 11.99 -17.73
N HIS A 229 -8.01 11.15 -18.64
CA HIS A 229 -8.33 9.77 -18.32
C HIS A 229 -7.08 9.01 -17.90
N ASP A 230 -7.04 8.48 -16.67
CA ASP A 230 -5.90 7.71 -16.17
C ASP A 230 -6.15 6.20 -16.14
N GLU A 231 -5.07 5.43 -15.93
CA GLU A 231 -5.13 3.97 -16.03
C GLU A 231 -6.00 3.26 -14.99
N LEU A 232 -6.48 3.97 -13.97
CA LEU A 232 -7.37 3.48 -12.93
C LEU A 232 -8.73 4.20 -12.92
N ASP A 233 -9.08 4.86 -14.01
CA ASP A 233 -10.40 5.45 -14.15
C ASP A 233 -11.52 4.42 -14.03
N GLY A 234 -12.60 4.85 -13.37
CA GLY A 234 -13.75 4.00 -13.06
C GLY A 234 -13.61 3.18 -11.77
N TYR A 235 -12.44 3.13 -11.14
CA TYR A 235 -12.24 2.49 -9.84
C TYR A 235 -12.22 3.51 -8.70
N ASP A 236 -12.70 3.11 -7.52
CA ASP A 236 -12.58 3.86 -6.27
C ASP A 236 -11.36 3.42 -5.45
N GLY A 237 -10.97 2.15 -5.61
CA GLY A 237 -9.83 1.59 -4.91
C GLY A 237 -9.16 0.42 -5.63
N VAL A 238 -7.88 0.21 -5.34
CA VAL A 238 -7.06 -0.87 -5.89
C VAL A 238 -6.44 -1.70 -4.78
N LEU A 239 -6.63 -3.02 -4.85
CA LEU A 239 -5.97 -3.99 -4.00
C LEU A 239 -4.87 -4.71 -4.77
N VAL A 240 -3.63 -4.55 -4.36
CA VAL A 240 -2.50 -5.31 -4.92
C VAL A 240 -2.40 -6.66 -4.20
N ALA A 241 -2.75 -7.74 -4.91
CA ALA A 241 -2.85 -9.10 -4.40
C ALA A 241 -1.51 -9.86 -4.43
N CYS A 242 -0.47 -9.26 -3.88
CA CYS A 242 0.82 -9.91 -3.64
C CYS A 242 1.25 -9.69 -2.18
N TYR A 243 1.53 -10.78 -1.46
CA TYR A 243 1.89 -10.71 -0.05
C TYR A 243 3.38 -10.39 0.09
N SER A 244 3.73 -9.12 -0.08
CA SER A 244 5.09 -8.60 -0.02
C SER A 244 5.08 -7.09 0.21
N VAL A 245 6.25 -6.49 0.45
CA VAL A 245 6.40 -5.03 0.37
C VAL A 245 6.46 -4.65 -1.11
N HIS A 246 5.33 -4.81 -1.80
CA HIS A 246 5.32 -4.77 -3.26
C HIS A 246 5.49 -3.31 -3.75
N PRO A 247 6.53 -2.99 -4.56
CA PRO A 247 6.77 -1.61 -4.99
C PRO A 247 5.59 -1.00 -5.75
N LEU A 248 4.77 -1.82 -6.40
CA LEU A 248 3.57 -1.39 -7.10
C LEU A 248 2.59 -0.63 -6.19
N VAL A 249 2.43 -1.03 -4.92
CA VAL A 249 1.55 -0.36 -3.95
C VAL A 249 1.95 1.10 -3.80
N ALA A 250 3.25 1.36 -3.55
CA ALA A 250 3.77 2.70 -3.38
C ALA A 250 3.66 3.54 -4.67
N HIS A 251 3.94 2.95 -5.84
CA HIS A 251 3.84 3.66 -7.11
C HIS A 251 2.41 4.09 -7.43
N LEU A 252 1.46 3.17 -7.30
CA LEU A 252 0.05 3.46 -7.57
C LEU A 252 -0.51 4.43 -6.52
N ALA A 253 -0.20 4.24 -5.23
CA ALA A 253 -0.66 5.13 -4.16
C ALA A 253 -0.16 6.57 -4.33
N GLU A 254 1.11 6.76 -4.71
CA GLU A 254 1.67 8.11 -4.92
C GLU A 254 1.12 8.76 -6.18
N ARG A 255 0.99 8.00 -7.28
CA ARG A 255 0.43 8.52 -8.55
C ARG A 255 -1.04 8.91 -8.41
N HIS A 256 -1.81 8.16 -7.65
CA HIS A 256 -3.26 8.31 -7.50
C HIS A 256 -3.67 8.94 -6.16
N ARG A 257 -2.72 9.59 -5.49
CA ARG A 257 -2.91 10.22 -4.19
C ARG A 257 -4.06 11.22 -4.23
N GLY A 258 -5.02 11.05 -3.33
CA GLY A 258 -6.21 11.91 -3.22
C GLY A 258 -7.27 11.67 -4.31
N ARG A 259 -7.08 10.68 -5.18
CA ARG A 259 -8.05 10.29 -6.22
C ARG A 259 -8.57 8.87 -6.03
N ARG A 260 -7.70 7.96 -5.56
CA ARG A 260 -7.98 6.53 -5.39
C ARG A 260 -7.30 6.01 -4.12
N VAL A 261 -7.94 5.05 -3.46
CA VAL A 261 -7.30 4.32 -2.37
C VAL A 261 -6.51 3.14 -2.95
N VAL A 262 -5.25 3.00 -2.57
CA VAL A 262 -4.41 1.85 -2.98
C VAL A 262 -3.91 1.14 -1.73
N LEU A 263 -4.09 -0.18 -1.69
CA LEU A 263 -3.69 -1.02 -0.56
C LEU A 263 -3.06 -2.32 -1.06
N GLY A 264 -2.06 -2.84 -0.36
CA GLY A 264 -1.56 -4.20 -0.58
C GLY A 264 -2.14 -5.18 0.45
N ILE A 265 -2.22 -6.46 0.08
CA ILE A 265 -2.71 -7.49 1.01
C ILE A 265 -1.80 -7.69 2.22
N LEU A 266 -0.50 -7.34 2.12
CA LEU A 266 0.39 -7.29 3.27
C LEU A 266 -0.08 -6.24 4.28
N GLU A 267 -0.19 -4.98 3.86
CA GLU A 267 -0.59 -3.87 4.74
C GLU A 267 -1.96 -4.10 5.36
N ALA A 268 -2.92 -4.57 4.55
CA ALA A 268 -4.26 -4.91 5.02
C ALA A 268 -4.23 -6.00 6.10
N SER A 269 -3.46 -7.06 5.90
CA SER A 269 -3.36 -8.14 6.87
C SER A 269 -2.72 -7.72 8.19
N ILE A 270 -1.77 -6.77 8.15
CA ILE A 270 -1.17 -6.17 9.35
C ILE A 270 -2.24 -5.39 10.11
N LEU A 271 -3.00 -4.52 9.43
CA LEU A 271 -4.09 -3.74 10.04
C LEU A 271 -5.17 -4.65 10.65
N ALA A 272 -5.55 -5.73 9.96
CA ALA A 272 -6.48 -6.73 10.48
C ALA A 272 -5.93 -7.42 11.75
N ALA A 273 -4.67 -7.85 11.73
CA ALA A 273 -4.02 -8.50 12.89
C ALA A 273 -3.93 -7.55 14.09
N LEU A 274 -3.60 -6.28 13.87
CA LEU A 274 -3.58 -5.26 14.93
C LEU A 274 -4.96 -4.98 15.51
N SER A 275 -6.01 -5.04 14.68
CA SER A 275 -7.40 -4.79 15.12
C SER A 275 -7.99 -5.97 15.91
N LEU A 276 -7.54 -7.19 15.61
CA LEU A 276 -7.97 -8.43 16.28
C LEU A 276 -7.11 -8.79 17.50
N THR A 277 -5.96 -8.14 17.68
CA THR A 277 -5.12 -8.29 18.86
C THR A 277 -5.35 -7.15 19.85
N ASN A 278 -5.29 -7.45 21.15
CA ASN A 278 -5.51 -6.41 22.17
C ASN A 278 -4.55 -5.23 21.97
N PRO A 279 -5.05 -3.97 21.96
CA PRO A 279 -4.23 -2.80 21.68
C PRO A 279 -3.22 -2.51 22.79
N TYR A 280 -3.52 -2.87 24.04
CA TYR A 280 -2.66 -2.63 25.19
C TYR A 280 -2.51 -3.90 26.05
N PRO A 281 -1.32 -4.14 26.64
CA PRO A 281 -1.19 -5.15 27.69
C PRO A 281 -2.04 -4.73 28.91
N ARG A 282 -2.73 -5.68 29.54
CA ARG A 282 -3.55 -5.38 30.73
C ARG A 282 -2.70 -5.04 31.95
N CYS A 283 -1.55 -5.69 32.06
CA CYS A 283 -0.56 -5.50 33.11
C CYS A 283 0.80 -6.06 32.63
N PRO A 284 1.91 -5.73 33.30
CA PRO A 284 3.24 -6.26 32.96
C PRO A 284 3.31 -7.79 32.92
N GLU A 285 2.50 -8.47 33.73
CA GLU A 285 2.41 -9.93 33.81
C GLU A 285 1.53 -10.54 32.72
N SER A 286 0.79 -9.72 31.96
CA SER A 286 -0.07 -10.13 30.84
C SER A 286 0.25 -9.29 29.59
N PRO A 287 1.37 -9.59 28.91
CA PRO A 287 1.91 -8.80 27.80
C PRO A 287 1.05 -8.78 26.51
N GLY A 288 -0.19 -9.26 26.56
CA GLY A 288 -1.08 -9.37 25.41
C GLY A 288 -0.77 -10.58 24.52
N ARG A 289 -1.50 -10.71 23.42
CA ARG A 289 -1.28 -11.75 22.41
C ARG A 289 -0.47 -11.20 21.26
N THR A 290 0.29 -12.07 20.62
CA THR A 290 1.10 -11.73 19.44
C THR A 290 0.41 -12.14 18.15
N TRP A 291 0.97 -11.72 17.03
CA TRP A 291 0.57 -12.18 15.71
C TRP A 291 1.81 -12.46 14.86
N GLY A 292 1.70 -13.35 13.89
CA GLY A 292 2.81 -13.67 13.00
C GLY A 292 2.33 -14.17 11.64
N ILE A 293 3.29 -14.34 10.74
CA ILE A 293 3.03 -14.66 9.34
C ILE A 293 3.57 -16.06 9.03
N VAL A 294 2.77 -16.89 8.36
CA VAL A 294 3.23 -18.13 7.73
C VAL A 294 3.28 -17.89 6.22
N THR A 295 4.46 -17.98 5.61
CA THR A 295 4.68 -17.61 4.19
C THR A 295 5.35 -18.73 3.39
N THR A 296 5.66 -18.48 2.12
CA THR A 296 6.16 -19.46 1.15
C THR A 296 7.66 -19.69 1.31
N GLY A 297 8.51 -19.20 0.40
CA GLY A 297 9.97 -19.44 0.36
C GLY A 297 10.78 -18.62 1.38
N ALA A 298 12.04 -19.04 1.59
CA ALA A 298 12.91 -18.48 2.62
C ALA A 298 13.30 -17.00 2.40
N PHE A 299 13.28 -16.52 1.15
CA PHE A 299 13.50 -15.11 0.82
C PHE A 299 12.57 -14.19 1.62
N TRP A 300 11.32 -14.63 1.83
CA TRP A 300 10.27 -13.81 2.42
C TRP A 300 10.45 -13.55 3.90
N GLU A 301 11.16 -14.39 4.66
CA GLU A 301 11.30 -14.22 6.11
C GLU A 301 11.86 -12.85 6.44
N LYS A 302 13.09 -12.56 5.98
CA LYS A 302 13.74 -11.27 6.23
C LYS A 302 13.00 -10.11 5.55
N HIS A 303 12.55 -10.30 4.31
CA HIS A 303 11.90 -9.25 3.54
C HIS A 303 10.60 -8.78 4.21
N LEU A 304 9.73 -9.71 4.60
CA LEU A 304 8.46 -9.41 5.27
C LEU A 304 8.68 -8.92 6.69
N GLU A 305 9.65 -9.48 7.44
CA GLU A 305 9.96 -8.98 8.78
C GLU A 305 10.39 -7.51 8.76
N ASP A 306 11.31 -7.14 7.87
CA ASP A 306 11.76 -5.76 7.71
C ASP A 306 10.61 -4.86 7.23
N GLY A 307 9.77 -5.37 6.32
CA GLY A 307 8.57 -4.69 5.84
C GLY A 307 7.57 -4.36 6.93
N VAL A 308 7.20 -5.35 7.75
CA VAL A 308 6.29 -5.17 8.90
C VAL A 308 6.87 -4.17 9.89
N ARG A 309 8.16 -4.27 10.22
CA ARG A 309 8.81 -3.32 11.14
C ARG A 309 8.76 -1.90 10.59
N ARG A 310 9.02 -1.70 9.28
CA ARG A 310 8.92 -0.38 8.64
C ARG A 310 7.49 0.15 8.64
N PHE A 311 6.49 -0.71 8.38
CA PHE A 311 5.08 -0.32 8.38
C PHE A 311 4.59 0.12 9.77
N LEU A 312 5.07 -0.53 10.85
CA LEU A 312 4.67 -0.23 12.22
C LEU A 312 5.47 0.90 12.89
N ASP A 313 6.66 1.22 12.37
CA ASP A 313 7.54 2.21 12.98
C ASP A 313 7.25 3.63 12.46
N ALA A 314 6.59 4.43 13.29
CA ALA A 314 6.34 5.85 13.05
C ALA A 314 7.63 6.70 12.98
N SER A 315 8.77 6.17 13.44
CA SER A 315 10.06 6.88 13.53
C SER A 315 10.88 6.82 12.24
N TYR A 316 10.44 6.07 11.22
CA TYR A 316 11.20 5.84 9.98
C TYR A 316 11.55 7.12 9.20
N SER A 317 10.82 8.23 9.42
CA SER A 317 11.16 9.54 8.84
C SER A 317 12.51 10.11 9.35
N SER A 318 12.99 9.67 10.52
CA SER A 318 14.21 10.19 11.14
C SER A 318 15.51 9.45 10.72
N SER A 319 15.39 8.24 10.17
CA SER A 319 16.53 7.36 9.85
C SER A 319 17.20 7.65 8.50
N PHE A 320 16.59 8.49 7.65
CA PHE A 320 17.17 8.93 6.38
C PHE A 320 18.03 10.20 6.50
N SER A 321 18.06 10.85 7.68
CA SER A 321 19.01 11.93 7.94
C SER A 321 20.41 11.34 8.07
N SER A 322 21.20 11.51 7.01
CA SER A 322 22.54 10.96 6.84
C SER A 322 23.53 11.64 7.80
N SER A 323 23.48 11.33 9.09
CA SER A 323 24.57 11.47 10.07
C SER A 323 24.15 10.91 11.42
N SER A 324 24.09 9.60 11.52
CA SER A 324 24.39 8.95 12.78
C SER A 324 25.32 7.80 12.50
N VAL A 325 26.59 8.02 12.84
CA VAL A 325 27.54 6.95 13.19
C VAL A 325 26.78 5.91 14.02
N PRO A 326 26.97 4.60 13.79
CA PRO A 326 26.39 3.59 14.67
C PRO A 326 26.94 3.85 16.06
N SER A 327 26.12 4.39 16.96
CA SER A 327 26.50 4.47 18.36
C SER A 327 26.60 3.03 18.85
N LEU A 328 27.83 2.57 19.09
CA LEU A 328 28.06 1.46 20.00
C LEU A 328 27.27 1.75 21.28
N ALA A 329 26.50 0.75 21.73
CA ALA A 329 25.61 0.81 22.88
C ALA A 329 24.37 1.71 22.72
N GLN A 330 23.37 1.19 22.02
CA GLN A 330 22.02 1.17 22.60
C GLN A 330 21.72 -0.28 22.98
N PRO A 331 21.26 -0.57 24.21
CA PRO A 331 20.76 -1.90 24.53
C PRO A 331 19.61 -2.20 23.56
N ALA A 332 19.39 -3.48 23.25
CA ALA A 332 18.30 -3.95 22.40
C ALA A 332 16.93 -3.54 22.95
N GLY A 333 16.59 -2.26 22.81
CA GLY A 333 15.31 -1.67 23.13
C GLY A 333 14.40 -2.02 21.99
N GLN A 334 13.58 -3.04 22.23
CA GLN A 334 12.47 -3.46 21.38
C GLN A 334 11.75 -2.22 20.84
N ASN A 335 11.60 -2.15 19.52
CA ASN A 335 10.69 -1.19 18.91
C ASN A 335 9.29 -1.49 19.47
N GLN A 336 8.76 -0.64 20.37
CA GLN A 336 7.57 -0.96 21.18
C GLN A 336 6.34 -1.24 20.30
N ASN A 337 6.26 -0.64 19.11
CA ASN A 337 5.17 -0.87 18.15
C ASN A 337 5.21 -2.26 17.50
N ALA A 338 6.41 -2.85 17.33
CA ALA A 338 6.58 -4.20 16.80
C ALA A 338 6.60 -5.28 17.91
N ALA A 339 6.40 -4.91 19.17
CA ALA A 339 6.49 -5.83 20.31
C ALA A 339 5.46 -6.99 20.26
N LYS A 340 4.41 -6.86 19.46
CA LYS A 340 3.38 -7.89 19.25
C LYS A 340 3.63 -8.79 18.04
N PHE A 341 4.63 -8.49 17.21
CA PHE A 341 4.92 -9.26 16.02
C PHE A 341 5.88 -10.41 16.37
N ALA A 342 5.38 -11.65 16.29
CA ALA A 342 6.10 -12.87 16.61
C ALA A 342 7.11 -13.27 15.51
N GLY A 343 7.00 -12.70 14.31
CA GLY A 343 7.90 -12.96 13.19
C GLY A 343 7.23 -13.61 11.98
N VAL A 344 8.08 -14.03 11.04
CA VAL A 344 7.68 -14.66 9.77
C VAL A 344 8.27 -16.06 9.70
N TYR A 345 7.46 -17.04 9.31
CA TYR A 345 7.84 -18.44 9.28
C TYR A 345 7.57 -19.04 7.90
N THR A 346 8.64 -19.44 7.21
CA THR A 346 8.59 -20.02 5.85
C THR A 346 8.09 -21.46 5.85
N THR A 347 7.28 -21.85 4.87
CA THR A 347 7.02 -23.28 4.54
C THR A 347 8.18 -23.90 3.77
N GLY A 348 9.02 -23.07 3.15
CA GLY A 348 10.11 -23.49 2.26
C GLY A 348 9.63 -23.95 0.88
N LEU A 349 8.38 -23.67 0.52
CA LEU A 349 7.79 -23.91 -0.80
C LEU A 349 7.71 -22.60 -1.58
N ASP A 350 7.73 -22.67 -2.91
CA ASP A 350 7.45 -21.51 -3.75
C ASP A 350 5.95 -21.25 -3.86
N ALA A 351 5.53 -20.04 -4.26
CA ALA A 351 4.10 -19.71 -4.31
C ALA A 351 3.33 -20.52 -5.37
N GLY A 352 3.99 -20.95 -6.45
CA GLY A 352 3.40 -21.86 -7.45
C GLY A 352 3.08 -23.26 -6.92
N ASP A 353 3.86 -23.76 -5.95
CA ASP A 353 3.72 -25.14 -5.43
C ASP A 353 2.34 -25.40 -4.81
N PHE A 354 1.67 -24.36 -4.32
CA PHE A 354 0.33 -24.44 -3.71
C PHE A 354 -0.77 -24.72 -4.73
N HIS A 355 -0.51 -24.47 -6.02
CA HIS A 355 -1.44 -24.71 -7.12
C HIS A 355 -1.05 -25.94 -7.97
N GLY A 356 -0.14 -26.78 -7.46
CA GLY A 356 0.36 -27.95 -8.17
C GLY A 356 1.38 -27.63 -9.27
N GLU A 357 1.81 -26.37 -9.38
CA GLU A 357 3.02 -26.02 -10.15
C GLU A 357 4.18 -26.83 -9.54
N HIS A 358 5.06 -27.35 -10.39
CA HIS A 358 6.17 -28.24 -9.98
C HIS A 358 5.79 -29.61 -9.39
N GLY A 359 4.51 -29.98 -9.36
CA GLY A 359 4.06 -31.33 -8.99
C GLY A 359 4.16 -31.65 -7.50
N VAL A 360 4.19 -30.63 -6.63
CA VAL A 360 4.18 -30.82 -5.17
C VAL A 360 2.80 -31.34 -4.74
N GLY A 361 2.79 -32.50 -4.07
CA GLY A 361 1.55 -33.12 -3.61
C GLY A 361 0.91 -32.35 -2.44
N PRO A 362 -0.43 -32.39 -2.31
CA PRO A 362 -1.17 -31.68 -1.26
C PRO A 362 -0.76 -32.13 0.16
N GLU A 363 -0.30 -33.36 0.32
CA GLU A 363 0.23 -33.88 1.58
C GLU A 363 1.53 -33.19 2.00
N VAL A 364 2.41 -32.86 1.04
CA VAL A 364 3.65 -32.13 1.29
C VAL A 364 3.33 -30.69 1.65
N VAL A 365 2.44 -30.03 0.89
CA VAL A 365 1.96 -28.68 1.19
C VAL A 365 1.40 -28.61 2.61
N ARG A 366 0.52 -29.56 2.97
CA ARG A 366 -0.07 -29.66 4.31
C ARG A 366 0.99 -29.83 5.40
N ALA A 367 1.97 -30.71 5.19
CA ALA A 367 3.04 -30.96 6.15
C ALA A 367 3.91 -29.70 6.38
N LYS A 368 4.23 -28.97 5.30
CA LYS A 368 5.07 -27.76 5.36
C LYS A 368 4.35 -26.57 6.02
N ILE A 369 3.07 -26.36 5.72
CA ILE A 369 2.24 -25.34 6.40
C ILE A 369 2.14 -25.67 7.89
N LYS A 370 1.90 -26.93 8.23
CA LYS A 370 1.82 -27.40 9.62
C LYS A 370 3.13 -27.15 10.37
N ASP A 371 4.28 -27.49 9.80
CA ASP A 371 5.59 -27.23 10.40
C ASP A 371 5.83 -25.73 10.65
N ALA A 372 5.61 -24.88 9.64
CA ALA A 372 5.78 -23.44 9.77
C ALA A 372 4.86 -22.84 10.84
N THR A 373 3.60 -23.31 10.90
CA THR A 373 2.63 -22.90 11.90
C THR A 373 3.07 -23.31 13.31
N LYS A 374 3.55 -24.55 13.52
CA LYS A 374 4.06 -25.00 14.83
C LYS A 374 5.22 -24.12 15.32
N ARG A 375 6.15 -23.79 14.42
CA ARG A 375 7.28 -22.89 14.76
C ARG A 375 6.81 -21.49 15.17
N LEU A 376 5.78 -20.95 14.52
CA LEU A 376 5.16 -19.69 14.94
C LEU A 376 4.49 -19.83 16.32
N LEU A 377 3.70 -20.89 16.54
CA LEU A 377 2.97 -21.11 17.79
C LEU A 377 3.91 -21.37 18.98
N ALA A 378 5.13 -21.86 18.74
CA ALA A 378 6.16 -22.06 19.76
C ALA A 378 6.61 -20.76 20.46
N PHE A 379 6.36 -19.59 19.87
CA PHE A 379 6.59 -18.29 20.54
C PHE A 379 5.74 -18.13 21.81
N GLY A 380 4.59 -18.83 21.87
CA GLY A 380 3.62 -18.75 22.95
C GLY A 380 2.77 -17.47 22.87
N ARG A 381 1.47 -17.61 23.12
CA ARG A 381 0.47 -16.51 23.11
C ARG A 381 0.14 -15.92 21.73
N VAL A 382 0.30 -16.68 20.65
CA VAL A 382 -0.15 -16.23 19.32
C VAL A 382 -1.67 -16.09 19.32
N GLY A 383 -2.16 -14.94 18.84
CA GLY A 383 -3.57 -14.59 18.69
C GLY A 383 -4.04 -14.42 17.26
N CYS A 384 -3.13 -14.15 16.33
CA CYS A 384 -3.42 -14.15 14.91
C CYS A 384 -2.31 -14.86 14.14
N VAL A 385 -2.70 -15.73 13.21
CA VAL A 385 -1.82 -16.30 12.19
C VAL A 385 -2.24 -15.71 10.86
N VAL A 386 -1.34 -15.01 10.18
CA VAL A 386 -1.58 -14.42 8.87
C VAL A 386 -1.02 -15.33 7.78
N MET A 387 -1.83 -15.60 6.77
CA MET A 387 -1.41 -16.35 5.58
C MET A 387 -0.64 -15.43 4.63
N GLY A 388 0.65 -15.71 4.48
CA GLY A 388 1.63 -14.84 3.84
C GLY A 388 1.77 -15.04 2.33
N CYS A 389 0.71 -15.44 1.64
CA CYS A 389 0.65 -15.58 0.18
C CYS A 389 -0.81 -15.60 -0.29
N ALA A 390 -1.09 -14.97 -1.43
CA ALA A 390 -2.44 -14.98 -2.03
C ALA A 390 -2.89 -16.40 -2.42
N GLY A 391 -1.96 -17.26 -2.83
CA GLY A 391 -2.24 -18.66 -3.16
C GLY A 391 -2.55 -19.56 -1.94
N MET A 392 -2.49 -19.03 -0.71
CA MET A 392 -2.87 -19.78 0.49
C MET A 392 -4.35 -19.64 0.87
N ALA A 393 -5.13 -18.87 0.11
CA ALA A 393 -6.57 -18.78 0.33
C ALA A 393 -7.23 -20.17 0.25
N GLY A 394 -8.09 -20.49 1.22
CA GLY A 394 -8.71 -21.82 1.35
C GLY A 394 -7.88 -22.85 2.12
N LEU A 395 -6.68 -22.52 2.60
CA LEU A 395 -5.83 -23.42 3.40
C LEU A 395 -5.93 -23.17 4.92
N GLU A 396 -6.90 -22.37 5.36
CA GLU A 396 -7.09 -21.99 6.76
C GLU A 396 -7.29 -23.20 7.68
N ASP A 397 -7.96 -24.24 7.19
CA ASP A 397 -8.24 -25.44 7.99
C ASP A 397 -6.99 -26.19 8.41
N ILE A 398 -5.91 -26.12 7.61
CA ILE A 398 -4.62 -26.72 7.97
C ILE A 398 -4.02 -25.98 9.16
N ILE A 399 -4.05 -24.65 9.12
CA ILE A 399 -3.57 -23.78 10.20
C ILE A 399 -4.46 -23.97 11.44
N ARG A 400 -5.78 -24.01 11.27
CA ARG A 400 -6.76 -24.20 12.36
C ARG A 400 -6.55 -25.52 13.08
N THR A 401 -6.43 -26.61 12.31
CA THR A 401 -6.12 -27.93 12.87
C THR A 401 -4.82 -27.91 13.65
N THR A 402 -3.78 -27.26 13.11
CA THR A 402 -2.47 -27.16 13.78
C THR A 402 -2.56 -26.35 15.07
N VAL A 403 -3.33 -25.26 15.09
CA VAL A 403 -3.59 -24.49 16.31
C VAL A 403 -4.27 -25.35 17.36
N THR A 404 -5.33 -26.09 17.01
CA THR A 404 -6.02 -27.00 17.95
C THR A 404 -5.06 -28.05 18.50
N GLU A 405 -4.17 -28.62 17.67
CA GLU A 405 -3.19 -29.60 18.14
C GLU A 405 -2.18 -29.02 19.14
N GLU A 406 -1.72 -27.79 18.95
CA GLU A 406 -0.68 -27.17 19.79
C GLU A 406 -1.25 -26.47 21.04
N TYR A 407 -2.39 -25.80 20.92
CA TYR A 407 -2.98 -24.99 21.99
C TYR A 407 -4.25 -25.61 22.60
N GLY A 408 -4.82 -26.65 21.98
CA GLY A 408 -6.12 -27.20 22.35
C GLY A 408 -7.30 -26.42 21.75
N GLU A 409 -8.51 -26.95 21.94
CA GLU A 409 -9.75 -26.25 21.59
C GLU A 409 -9.96 -25.04 22.52
N PRO A 410 -10.28 -23.85 21.97
CA PRO A 410 -10.48 -22.66 22.78
C PRO A 410 -11.70 -22.84 23.70
N GLN A 411 -11.49 -22.68 24.99
CA GLN A 411 -12.56 -22.75 26.00
C GLN A 411 -13.27 -21.40 26.15
N THR A 412 -12.60 -20.32 25.78
CA THR A 412 -13.13 -18.96 25.84
C THR A 412 -12.93 -18.22 24.51
N PRO A 413 -13.79 -17.24 24.16
CA PRO A 413 -13.58 -16.41 22.98
C PRO A 413 -12.20 -15.72 22.96
N GLN A 414 -11.62 -15.43 24.12
CA GLN A 414 -10.33 -14.77 24.27
C GLN A 414 -9.14 -15.66 23.91
N GLU A 415 -9.29 -17.00 23.96
CA GLU A 415 -8.26 -17.97 23.57
C GLU A 415 -8.22 -18.21 22.05
N LYS A 416 -9.31 -17.88 21.34
CA LYS A 416 -9.45 -18.11 19.90
C LYS A 416 -8.29 -17.49 19.11
N VAL A 417 -7.58 -18.29 18.32
CA VAL A 417 -6.61 -17.77 17.34
C VAL A 417 -7.34 -17.41 16.05
N TYR A 418 -7.15 -16.19 15.56
CA TYR A 418 -7.68 -15.76 14.28
C TYR A 418 -6.72 -16.17 13.15
N ILE A 419 -7.28 -16.65 12.05
CA ILE A 419 -6.52 -16.98 10.84
C ILE A 419 -6.92 -15.96 9.79
N ILE A 420 -5.94 -15.18 9.35
CA ILE A 420 -6.18 -14.03 8.48
C ILE A 420 -5.72 -14.39 7.07
N ASP A 421 -6.68 -14.43 6.16
CA ASP A 421 -6.44 -14.41 4.73
C ASP A 421 -6.19 -12.96 4.29
N GLY A 422 -5.01 -12.70 3.72
CA GLY A 422 -4.63 -11.36 3.27
C GLY A 422 -5.52 -10.80 2.16
N VAL A 423 -6.08 -11.65 1.29
CA VAL A 423 -7.00 -11.23 0.22
C VAL A 423 -8.33 -10.77 0.82
N ARG A 424 -8.89 -11.56 1.74
CA ARG A 424 -10.16 -11.22 2.42
C ARG A 424 -10.01 -9.99 3.32
N ALA A 425 -8.90 -9.89 4.05
CA ALA A 425 -8.57 -8.69 4.83
C ALA A 425 -8.39 -7.47 3.92
N GLY A 426 -7.69 -7.65 2.80
CA GLY A 426 -7.45 -6.65 1.77
C GLY A 426 -8.72 -6.03 1.23
N VAL A 427 -9.65 -6.86 0.75
CA VAL A 427 -10.88 -6.36 0.13
C VAL A 427 -11.78 -5.66 1.15
N GLY A 428 -11.88 -6.19 2.38
CA GLY A 428 -12.70 -5.59 3.43
C GLY A 428 -12.16 -4.24 3.91
N ILE A 429 -10.84 -4.14 4.15
CA ILE A 429 -10.20 -2.89 4.58
C ILE A 429 -10.23 -1.86 3.45
N LEU A 430 -10.00 -2.27 2.21
CA LEU A 430 -10.05 -1.36 1.05
C LEU A 430 -11.45 -0.76 0.89
N ALA A 431 -12.49 -1.59 0.93
CA ALA A 431 -13.88 -1.15 0.87
C ALA A 431 -14.19 -0.13 1.97
N GLU A 432 -13.80 -0.40 3.21
CA GLU A 432 -14.00 0.52 4.32
C GLU A 432 -13.16 1.80 4.19
N THR A 433 -11.95 1.70 3.64
CA THR A 433 -11.10 2.87 3.41
C THR A 433 -11.69 3.78 2.34
N VAL A 434 -12.30 3.24 1.28
CA VAL A 434 -13.04 4.03 0.28
C VAL A 434 -14.22 4.77 0.92
N ARG A 435 -15.00 4.09 1.79
CA ARG A 435 -16.09 4.76 2.52
C ARG A 435 -15.57 5.87 3.42
N ASN A 436 -14.49 5.62 4.14
CA ASN A 436 -13.86 6.60 5.01
C ASN A 436 -13.32 7.80 4.23
N GLU A 437 -12.69 7.58 3.08
CA GLU A 437 -12.22 8.67 2.21
C GLU A 437 -13.39 9.57 1.79
N ARG A 438 -14.48 8.99 1.30
CA ARG A 438 -15.70 9.74 0.96
C ARG A 438 -16.30 10.48 2.16
N LEU A 439 -16.32 9.84 3.34
CA LEU A 439 -16.88 10.42 4.57
C LEU A 439 -16.06 11.62 5.06
N PHE A 440 -14.73 11.55 4.98
CA PHE A 440 -13.83 12.58 5.50
C PHE A 440 -13.41 13.63 4.46
N SER A 441 -13.76 13.43 3.18
CA SER A 441 -13.60 14.40 2.11
C SER A 441 -14.78 15.40 2.00
N GLN A 442 -15.80 15.29 2.86
CA GLN A 442 -16.95 16.20 2.95
C GLN A 442 -16.62 17.53 3.64
#